data_AF-A0A8J3SJY5-F1
#
_entry.id   AF-A0A8J3SJY5-F1
#
_cell.length_a   1.000
_cell.length_b   1.000
_cell.length_c   1.000
_cell.angle_alpha   90.00
_cell.angle_beta   90.00
_cell.angle_gamma   90.00
#
_symmetry.space_group_name_H-M   'P 1'
#
loop_
_entity.id
_entity.type
_entity.pdbx_description
1 polymer ?
#
loop_
_entity_poly.entity_id
_entity_poly.type
_entity_poly.pdbx_seq_one_letter_code
_entity_poly.pdbx_strand_id
1 'polypeptide(L)'
;MMTAVFSDSTMGEAQRRELLCGGEAFVHPATPASRELVASTRELIADAFGGRDPETAQHGMAVEEPGCVPEEPALEYESRALSGAS
;
A
#
# COMPACT_ATOMS: atom_id res chain seq x y z
N MET A 1 21.98 15.53 -16.21
CA MET A 1 22.24 14.39 -15.30
C MET A 1 21.50 13.20 -15.85
N MET A 2 22.17 12.07 -16.03
CA MET A 2 21.58 10.85 -16.58
C MET A 2 21.74 9.76 -15.53
N THR A 3 20.64 9.12 -15.16
CA THR A 3 20.62 7.98 -14.25
C THR A 3 20.46 6.72 -15.10
N ALA A 4 21.39 5.79 -14.96
CA ALA A 4 21.28 4.47 -15.52
C ALA A 4 20.27 3.65 -14.71
N VAL A 5 19.44 2.88 -15.42
CA VAL A 5 18.47 1.95 -14.83
C VAL A 5 18.91 0.54 -15.17
N PHE A 6 19.25 -0.23 -14.15
CA PHE A 6 19.65 -1.62 -14.28
C PHE A 6 18.45 -2.52 -14.04
N SER A 7 18.08 -3.34 -15.02
CA SER A 7 16.96 -4.28 -14.92
C SER A 7 17.48 -5.69 -14.68
N ASP A 8 17.00 -6.34 -13.62
CA ASP A 8 17.35 -7.73 -13.23
C ASP A 8 18.86 -8.03 -13.25
N SER A 9 19.65 -7.05 -12.79
CA SER A 9 21.10 -7.16 -12.82
C SER A 9 21.61 -8.22 -11.84
N THR A 10 22.49 -9.10 -12.33
CA THR A 10 23.17 -10.14 -11.53
C THR A 10 24.45 -9.65 -10.87
N MET A 11 24.66 -8.32 -10.81
CA MET A 11 25.85 -7.72 -10.22
C MET A 11 25.98 -8.05 -8.74
N GLY A 12 27.23 -8.19 -8.28
CA GLY A 12 27.54 -8.43 -6.88
C GLY A 12 27.08 -7.28 -5.98
N GLU A 13 26.79 -7.60 -4.72
CA GLU A 13 26.20 -6.65 -3.76
C GLU A 13 27.06 -5.39 -3.55
N ALA A 14 28.39 -5.54 -3.42
CA ALA A 14 29.29 -4.43 -3.18
C ALA A 14 29.23 -3.41 -4.34
N GLN A 15 29.29 -3.89 -5.58
CA GLN A 15 29.21 -3.05 -6.77
C GLN A 15 27.83 -2.42 -6.93
N ARG A 16 26.76 -3.18 -6.68
CA ARG A 16 25.38 -2.68 -6.70
C ARG A 16 25.20 -1.55 -5.68
N ARG A 17 25.77 -1.69 -4.47
CA ARG A 17 25.68 -0.70 -3.40
C ARG A 17 26.42 0.58 -3.76
N GLU A 18 27.60 0.47 -4.36
CA GLU A 18 28.36 1.62 -4.85
C GLU A 18 27.56 2.43 -5.87
N LEU A 19 26.98 1.75 -6.87
CA LEU A 19 26.17 2.39 -7.91
C LEU A 19 24.86 3.00 -7.36
N LEU A 20 24.19 2.31 -6.43
CA LEU A 20 23.01 2.86 -5.74
C LEU A 20 23.34 4.16 -5.00
N CYS A 21 24.45 4.18 -4.26
CA CYS A 21 24.91 5.39 -3.56
C CYS A 21 25.38 6.48 -4.53
N GLY A 22 25.78 6.11 -5.76
CA GLY A 22 26.08 7.00 -6.87
C GLY A 22 24.85 7.61 -7.55
N GLY A 23 23.64 7.18 -7.20
CA GLY A 23 22.39 7.69 -7.77
C GLY A 23 21.83 6.85 -8.93
N GLU A 24 22.37 5.64 -9.15
CA GLU A 24 21.85 4.70 -10.13
C GLU A 24 20.63 3.93 -9.60
N ALA A 25 19.73 3.55 -10.50
CA ALA A 25 18.49 2.84 -10.14
C ALA A 25 18.54 1.36 -10.53
N PHE A 26 17.98 0.50 -9.68
CA PHE A 26 17.90 -0.94 -9.91
C PHE A 26 16.44 -1.38 -9.82
N VAL A 27 15.98 -2.10 -10.85
CA VAL A 27 14.62 -2.62 -10.94
C VAL A 27 14.70 -4.14 -10.99
N HIS A 28 13.92 -4.78 -10.12
CA HIS A 28 13.83 -6.23 -10.06
C HIS A 28 12.46 -6.69 -10.55
N PRO A 29 12.39 -7.80 -11.31
CA PRO A 29 11.11 -8.37 -11.68
C PRO A 29 10.37 -8.88 -10.45
N ALA A 30 9.05 -9.00 -10.57
CA ALA A 30 8.24 -9.62 -9.53
C ALA A 30 8.71 -11.07 -9.27
N THR A 31 9.03 -11.35 -8.01
CA THR A 31 9.34 -12.71 -7.54
C THR A 31 8.05 -13.53 -7.38
N PRO A 32 8.12 -14.88 -7.37
CA PRO A 32 6.96 -15.71 -7.08
C PRO A 32 6.25 -15.32 -5.77
N ALA A 33 7.01 -15.10 -4.69
CA ALA A 33 6.47 -14.66 -3.40
C ALA A 33 5.75 -13.30 -3.49
N SER A 34 6.30 -12.33 -4.24
CA SER A 34 5.62 -11.04 -4.43
C SER A 34 4.30 -11.17 -5.22
N ARG A 35 4.22 -12.12 -6.16
CA ARG A 35 2.99 -12.40 -6.92
C ARG A 35 1.94 -13.07 -6.03
N GLU A 36 2.35 -14.01 -5.18
CA GLU A 36 1.48 -14.67 -4.20
C GLU A 36 0.94 -13.67 -3.18
N LEU A 37 1.80 -12.77 -2.68
CA LEU A 37 1.38 -11.68 -1.79
C LEU A 37 0.33 -10.78 -2.45
N VAL A 38 0.55 -10.39 -3.70
CA VAL A 38 -0.42 -9.57 -4.47
C VAL A 38 -1.73 -10.32 -4.66
N ALA A 39 -1.70 -11.62 -4.97
CA ALA A 39 -2.90 -12.43 -5.12
C ALA A 39 -3.70 -12.48 -3.81
N SER A 40 -3.04 -12.82 -2.69
CA SER A 40 -3.68 -12.87 -1.38
C SER A 40 -4.25 -11.51 -0.95
N THR A 41 -3.53 -10.42 -1.20
CA THR A 41 -3.99 -9.08 -0.84
C THR A 41 -5.23 -8.67 -1.67
N ARG A 42 -5.30 -9.09 -2.94
CA ARG A 42 -6.48 -8.83 -3.78
C ARG A 42 -7.73 -9.54 -3.26
N GLU A 43 -7.59 -10.76 -2.76
CA GLU A 43 -8.70 -11.49 -2.13
C GLU A 43 -9.19 -10.75 -0.87
N LEU A 44 -8.27 -10.33 0.01
CA LEU A 44 -8.61 -9.56 1.21
C LEU A 44 -9.34 -8.24 0.89
N ILE A 45 -8.88 -7.53 -0.15
CA ILE A 45 -9.52 -6.30 -0.61
C ILE A 45 -10.93 -6.60 -1.15
N ALA A 46 -11.08 -7.64 -1.96
CA ALA A 46 -12.38 -8.03 -2.50
C ALA A 46 -13.38 -8.38 -1.39
N ASP A 47 -12.91 -9.11 -0.36
CA ASP A 47 -13.71 -9.47 0.81
C ASP A 47 -14.10 -8.24 1.63
N ALA A 48 -13.14 -7.33 1.90
CA ALA A 48 -13.37 -6.14 2.71
C ALA A 48 -14.32 -5.13 2.05
N PHE A 49 -14.15 -4.88 0.74
CA PHE A 49 -14.91 -3.87 0.02
C PHE A 49 -16.13 -4.43 -0.72
N GLY A 50 -16.39 -5.74 -0.63
CA GLY A 50 -17.54 -6.39 -1.27
C GLY A 50 -17.58 -6.17 -2.79
N GLY A 51 -16.43 -6.10 -3.45
CA GLY A 51 -16.30 -5.81 -4.88
C GLY A 51 -16.50 -4.35 -5.28
N ARG A 52 -16.64 -3.41 -4.34
CA ARG A 52 -16.57 -1.97 -4.61
C ARG A 52 -15.15 -1.58 -4.98
N ASP A 53 -15.01 -0.50 -5.74
CA ASP A 53 -13.70 0.10 -6.04
C ASP A 53 -13.07 0.65 -4.75
N PRO A 54 -11.94 0.10 -4.27
CA PRO A 54 -11.32 0.53 -3.02
C PRO A 54 -10.90 1.99 -3.02
N GLU A 55 -10.64 2.60 -4.19
CA GLU A 55 -10.24 4.01 -4.29
C GLU A 55 -11.40 4.96 -3.94
N THR A 56 -12.64 4.52 -4.14
CA THR A 56 -13.84 5.36 -4.03
C THR A 56 -14.92 4.82 -3.08
N ALA A 57 -14.78 3.59 -2.60
CA ALA A 57 -15.76 2.89 -1.78
C ALA A 57 -16.15 3.70 -0.53
N GLN A 58 -15.18 4.37 0.10
CA GLN A 58 -15.37 5.17 1.31
C GLN A 58 -16.43 6.27 1.16
N HIS A 59 -16.62 6.83 -0.04
CA HIS A 59 -17.61 7.89 -0.27
C HIS A 59 -19.06 7.40 -0.19
N GLY A 60 -19.28 6.09 -0.36
CA GLY A 60 -20.59 5.46 -0.30
C GLY A 60 -20.80 4.56 0.92
N MET A 61 -19.80 4.42 1.79
CA MET A 61 -19.83 3.54 2.96
C MET A 61 -20.22 4.34 4.21
N ALA A 62 -21.11 3.78 5.04
CA ALA A 62 -21.31 4.33 6.38
C ALA A 62 -20.03 4.14 7.21
N VAL A 63 -19.74 5.08 8.11
CA VAL A 63 -18.52 5.08 8.94
C VAL A 63 -18.36 3.78 9.76
N GLU A 64 -19.48 3.15 10.11
CA GLU A 64 -19.50 1.88 10.86
C GLU A 64 -19.20 0.64 10.00
N GLU A 65 -19.13 0.76 8.66
CA GLU A 65 -18.84 -0.38 7.78
C GLU A 65 -17.35 -0.75 7.82
N PRO A 66 -16.99 -2.05 7.91
CA PRO A 66 -15.61 -2.49 7.85
C PRO A 66 -14.98 -2.10 6.52
N GLY A 67 -13.94 -1.26 6.55
CA GLY A 67 -13.26 -0.70 5.37
C GLY A 67 -13.52 0.78 5.12
N CYS A 68 -14.47 1.41 5.83
CA CYS A 68 -14.59 2.86 5.83
C CYS A 68 -13.41 3.50 6.58
N VAL A 69 -12.75 4.47 5.95
CA VAL A 69 -11.74 5.32 6.60
C VAL A 69 -12.33 6.73 6.67
N PRO A 70 -12.54 7.30 7.88
CA PRO A 70 -13.11 8.63 7.99
C PRO A 70 -12.17 9.67 7.36
N GLU A 71 -12.74 10.67 6.67
CA GLU A 71 -11.95 11.73 6.01
C GLU A 71 -11.27 12.68 7.02
N GLU A 72 -11.73 12.70 8.27
CA GLU A 72 -11.15 13.49 9.36
C GLU A 72 -10.19 12.64 10.23
N PRO A 73 -9.09 13.22 10.74
CA PRO A 73 -8.11 12.49 11.53
C PRO A 73 -8.74 11.87 12.80
N ALA A 74 -8.41 10.61 13.06
CA ALA A 74 -8.99 9.72 14.08
C ALA A 74 -9.00 10.26 15.53
N LEU A 75 -8.38 11.41 15.82
CA LEU A 75 -8.27 11.99 17.15
C LEU A 75 -9.58 12.62 17.67
N GLU A 76 -10.51 13.01 16.79
CA GLU A 76 -11.81 13.56 17.23
C GLU A 76 -12.90 12.50 17.42
N TYR A 77 -12.70 11.27 16.93
CA TYR A 77 -13.71 10.22 16.98
C TYR A 77 -13.96 9.69 18.41
N GLU A 78 -12.89 9.52 19.20
CA GLU A 78 -13.01 9.02 20.58
C GLU A 78 -13.79 9.98 21.50
N SER A 79 -13.70 11.29 21.25
CA SER A 79 -14.43 12.33 22.00
C SER A 79 -15.95 12.21 21.82
N ARG A 80 -16.39 11.91 20.60
CA ARG A 80 -17.83 11.91 20.25
C ARG A 80 -18.53 10.61 20.63
N ALA A 81 -17.84 9.48 20.55
CA ALA A 81 -18.34 8.18 20.99
C ALA A 81 -18.62 8.15 22.51
N LEU A 82 -17.82 8.87 23.30
CA LEU A 82 -18.01 8.99 24.76
C LEU A 82 -19.08 10.02 25.16
N SER A 83 -19.39 11.00 24.30
CA SER A 83 -20.40 12.04 24.57
C SER A 83 -21.84 11.61 24.24
N GLY A 84 -22.04 10.53 23.47
CA GLY A 84 -23.36 10.03 23.09
C GLY A 84 -23.98 9.03 24.07
N ALA A 85 -23.25 8.65 25.13
CA ALA A 85 -23.72 7.79 26.20
C ALA A 85 -24.08 8.62 27.44
N SER A 86 -25.15 9.41 27.37
CA SER A 86 -25.81 9.97 28.56
C SER A 86 -27.32 10.08 28.36
#